data_AF-A0A238VSN5-F1
#
_entry.id   AF-A0A238VSN5-F1
#
_cell.length_a   1.000
_cell.length_b   1.000
_cell.length_c   1.000
_cell.angle_alpha   90.00
_cell.angle_beta   90.00
_cell.angle_gamma   90.00
#
_symmetry.space_group_name_H-M   'P 1'
#
loop_
_entity.id
_entity.type
_entity.pdbx_description
1 polymer ?
#
loop_
_entity_poly.entity_id
_entity_poly.type
_entity_poly.pdbx_seq_one_letter_code
_entity_poly.pdbx_strand_id
1 'polypeptide(L)'
;MLRALMEEIVKLDNYEWQSEFAISHRAEGRAEGRAEGEAKGEVKALLLLLEARGLAVPQEVRARVERCTDLEQIERWIQRAVSADAAEDLFT
;
A
#
# COMPACT_ATOMS: atom_id res chain seq x y z
N MET A 1 29.37 -5.95 -38.52
CA MET A 1 28.73 -7.27 -38.41
C MET A 1 28.56 -7.70 -36.94
N LEU A 2 29.62 -7.71 -36.12
CA LEU A 2 29.54 -8.12 -34.70
C LEU A 2 28.59 -7.27 -33.82
N ARG A 3 28.53 -5.95 -34.04
CA ARG A 3 27.63 -5.05 -33.30
C ARG A 3 26.14 -5.34 -33.56
N ALA A 4 25.76 -5.57 -34.81
CA ALA A 4 24.38 -5.90 -35.18
C ALA A 4 23.95 -7.26 -34.60
N LEU A 5 24.87 -8.24 -34.57
CA LEU A 5 24.66 -9.53 -33.95
C LEU A 5 24.48 -9.42 -32.42
N MET A 6 25.25 -8.54 -31.76
CA MET A 6 25.08 -8.24 -30.34
C MET A 6 23.73 -7.55 -30.07
N GLU A 7 23.34 -6.56 -30.86
CA GLU A 7 22.06 -5.87 -30.73
C GLU A 7 20.86 -6.83 -30.96
N GLU A 8 21.02 -7.87 -31.77
CA GLU A 8 20.00 -8.90 -32.00
C GLU A 8 19.90 -9.92 -30.86
N ILE A 9 21.02 -10.34 -30.26
CA ILE A 9 21.04 -11.25 -29.10
C ILE A 9 20.61 -10.54 -27.81
N VAL A 10 20.90 -9.23 -27.69
CA VAL A 10 20.49 -8.38 -26.56
C VAL A 10 19.01 -7.99 -26.64
N LYS A 11 18.29 -8.36 -27.71
CA LYS A 11 16.81 -8.42 -27.70
C LYS A 11 16.34 -9.55 -26.80
N LEU A 12 16.59 -9.36 -25.51
CA LEU A 12 16.14 -10.09 -24.34
C LEU A 12 14.65 -9.83 -24.09
N ASP A 13 13.83 -9.79 -25.14
CA ASP A 13 12.38 -9.72 -24.96
C ASP A 13 11.97 -10.98 -24.20
N ASN A 14 11.53 -10.77 -22.96
CA ASN A 14 11.16 -11.80 -21.96
C ASN A 14 12.32 -12.58 -21.33
N TYR A 15 13.57 -12.09 -21.33
CA TYR A 15 14.58 -12.71 -20.46
C TYR A 15 14.33 -12.31 -18.99
N GLU A 16 13.58 -13.16 -18.30
CA GLU A 16 13.47 -13.04 -16.85
C GLU A 16 14.78 -13.46 -16.21
N TRP A 17 15.33 -12.61 -15.34
CA TRP A 17 16.50 -12.96 -14.53
C TRP A 17 16.19 -14.22 -13.69
N GLN A 18 16.82 -15.32 -14.07
CA GLN A 18 16.64 -16.65 -13.48
C GLN A 18 17.48 -16.87 -12.22
N SER A 19 18.32 -15.90 -11.81
CA SER A 19 19.11 -16.07 -10.59
C SER A 19 18.19 -16.11 -9.38
N GLU A 20 18.48 -16.98 -8.41
CA GLU A 20 17.74 -17.05 -7.15
C GLU A 20 17.66 -15.67 -6.47
N PHE A 21 18.75 -14.90 -6.55
CA PHE A 21 18.79 -13.51 -6.10
C PHE A 21 17.69 -12.66 -6.75
N ALA A 22 17.58 -12.65 -8.08
CA ALA A 22 16.61 -11.84 -8.79
C ALA A 22 15.16 -12.33 -8.62
N ILE A 23 14.96 -13.64 -8.41
CA ILE A 23 13.64 -14.21 -8.10
C ILE A 23 13.20 -13.79 -6.69
N SER A 24 14.10 -13.93 -5.70
CA SER A 24 13.83 -13.58 -4.29
C SER A 24 13.48 -12.10 -4.13
N HIS A 25 14.30 -11.20 -4.68
CA HIS A 25 14.06 -9.75 -4.54
C HIS A 25 12.78 -9.31 -5.25
N ARG A 26 12.44 -9.93 -6.40
CA ARG A 26 11.14 -9.69 -7.05
C ARG A 26 9.97 -10.20 -6.19
N ALA A 27 10.13 -11.33 -5.51
CA ALA A 27 9.09 -11.87 -4.63
C ALA A 27 8.89 -10.98 -3.39
N GLU A 28 9.97 -10.53 -2.77
CA GLU A 28 9.98 -9.60 -1.64
C GLU A 28 9.31 -8.27 -2.01
N GLY A 29 9.74 -7.62 -3.10
CA GLY A 29 9.13 -6.37 -3.54
C GLY A 29 7.63 -6.50 -3.89
N ARG A 30 7.19 -7.67 -4.39
CA ARG A 30 5.75 -7.95 -4.59
C ARG A 30 5.01 -8.16 -3.28
N ALA A 31 5.66 -8.71 -2.25
CA ALA A 31 5.06 -8.86 -0.92
C ALA A 31 4.90 -7.49 -0.25
N GLU A 32 5.98 -6.69 -0.24
CA GLU A 32 5.97 -5.31 0.28
C GLU A 32 4.94 -4.45 -0.44
N GLY A 33 4.93 -4.46 -1.78
CA GLY A 33 3.97 -3.67 -2.56
C GLY A 33 2.51 -4.07 -2.32
N ARG A 34 2.24 -5.35 -2.02
CA ARG A 34 0.89 -5.80 -1.63
C ARG A 34 0.51 -5.30 -0.25
N ALA A 35 1.40 -5.43 0.73
CA ALA A 35 1.15 -4.95 2.09
C ALA A 35 0.92 -3.43 2.13
N GLU A 36 1.74 -2.64 1.41
CA GLU A 36 1.52 -1.20 1.29
C GLU A 36 0.20 -0.86 0.59
N GLY A 37 -0.15 -1.61 -0.46
CA GLY A 37 -1.38 -1.40 -1.21
C GLY A 37 -2.62 -1.67 -0.36
N GLU A 38 -2.57 -2.72 0.46
CA GLU A 38 -3.63 -3.09 1.40
C GLU A 38 -3.81 -2.00 2.47
N ALA A 39 -2.72 -1.55 3.10
CA ALA A 39 -2.78 -0.48 4.10
C ALA A 39 -3.36 0.84 3.53
N LYS A 40 -2.92 1.24 2.33
CA LYS A 40 -3.47 2.41 1.63
C LYS A 40 -4.96 2.24 1.31
N GLY A 41 -5.39 1.02 0.96
CA GLY A 41 -6.78 0.67 0.71
C GLY A 41 -7.65 0.81 1.96
N GLU A 42 -7.20 0.22 3.08
CA GLU A 42 -7.90 0.26 4.36
C GLU A 42 -8.00 1.69 4.93
N VAL A 43 -6.94 2.50 4.81
CA VAL A 43 -7.01 3.92 5.19
C VAL A 43 -8.05 4.67 4.37
N LYS A 44 -8.13 4.40 3.06
CA LYS A 44 -9.16 5.01 2.21
C LYS A 44 -10.57 4.58 2.64
N ALA A 45 -10.75 3.30 2.99
CA ALA A 45 -12.03 2.78 3.50
C ALA A 45 -12.43 3.44 4.82
N LEU A 46 -11.48 3.59 5.76
CA LEU A 46 -11.67 4.30 7.02
C LEU A 46 -12.14 5.74 6.81
N LEU A 47 -11.47 6.49 5.92
CA LEU A 47 -11.83 7.88 5.64
C LEU A 47 -13.22 7.99 4.99
N LEU A 48 -13.56 7.08 4.07
CA LEU A 48 -14.90 7.00 3.48
C LEU A 48 -15.98 6.67 4.53
N LEU A 49 -15.66 5.81 5.49
CA LEU A 49 -16.57 5.48 6.60
C LEU A 49 -16.86 6.72 7.47
N LEU A 50 -15.84 7.49 7.85
CA LEU A 50 -16.02 8.72 8.62
C LEU A 50 -16.87 9.75 7.85
N GLU A 51 -16.61 9.90 6.56
CA GLU A 51 -17.39 10.78 5.68
C GLU A 51 -18.85 10.31 5.57
N ALA A 52 -19.09 9.02 5.38
CA ALA A 52 -20.43 8.44 5.33
C ALA A 52 -21.21 8.63 6.65
N ARG A 53 -20.50 8.71 7.78
CA ARG A 53 -21.07 9.03 9.09
C ARG A 53 -21.27 10.54 9.30
N GLY A 54 -20.86 11.38 8.36
CA GLY A 54 -20.96 12.84 8.46
C GLY A 54 -19.96 13.45 9.45
N LEU A 55 -18.90 12.72 9.81
CA LEU A 55 -17.87 13.22 10.71
C LEU A 55 -16.85 14.06 9.93
N ALA A 56 -16.61 15.27 10.41
CA ALA A 56 -15.51 16.08 9.90
C ALA A 56 -14.19 15.39 10.23
N VAL A 57 -13.29 15.29 9.24
CA VAL A 57 -11.95 14.72 9.43
C VAL A 57 -10.93 15.86 9.35
N PRO A 58 -10.41 16.36 10.48
CA PRO A 58 -9.37 17.38 10.48
C PRO A 58 -8.11 16.90 9.75
N GLN A 59 -7.36 17.85 9.21
CA GLN A 59 -6.15 17.55 8.43
C GLN A 59 -5.11 16.76 9.24
N GLU A 60 -5.04 16.98 10.56
CA GLU A 60 -4.12 16.24 11.43
C GLU A 60 -4.51 14.76 11.57
N VAL A 61 -5.81 14.48 11.73
CA VAL A 61 -6.34 13.10 11.76
C VAL A 61 -6.08 12.42 10.43
N ARG A 62 -6.41 13.09 9.32
CA ARG A 62 -6.16 12.60 7.96
C ARG A 62 -4.68 12.25 7.75
N ALA A 63 -3.78 13.19 8.06
CA ALA A 63 -2.35 12.99 7.89
C ALA A 63 -1.80 11.85 8.78
N ARG A 64 -2.38 11.65 9.97
CA ARG A 64 -2.01 10.56 10.86
C ARG A 64 -2.40 9.20 10.30
N VAL A 65 -3.64 9.05 9.80
CA VAL A 65 -4.09 7.77 9.24
C VAL A 65 -3.40 7.46 7.90
N GLU A 66 -3.17 8.46 7.04
CA GLU A 66 -2.50 8.30 5.74
C GLU A 66 -1.02 7.89 5.84
N ARG A 67 -0.37 8.14 6.99
CA ARG A 67 1.01 7.71 7.27
C ARG A 67 1.10 6.33 7.90
N CYS A 68 -0.02 5.74 8.30
CA CYS A 68 -0.02 4.43 8.95
C CYS A 68 0.08 3.31 7.91
N THR A 69 1.03 2.39 8.13
CA THR A 69 1.21 1.18 7.32
C THR A 69 0.94 -0.10 8.12
N ASP A 70 0.57 0.03 9.40
CA ASP A 70 0.23 -1.08 10.28
C ASP A 70 -1.25 -1.44 10.09
N LEU A 71 -1.50 -2.55 9.39
CA LEU A 71 -2.85 -3.03 9.08
C LEU A 71 -3.69 -3.28 10.32
N GLU A 72 -3.12 -3.90 11.36
CA GLU A 72 -3.88 -4.19 12.58
C GLU A 72 -4.29 -2.89 13.29
N GLN A 73 -3.43 -1.87 13.25
CA GLN A 73 -3.76 -0.55 13.78
C GLN A 73 -4.89 0.12 13.00
N ILE A 74 -4.88 0.01 11.67
CA ILE A 74 -5.93 0.56 10.81
C ILE A 74 -7.26 -0.18 11.04
N GLU A 75 -7.24 -1.50 11.14
CA GLU A 75 -8.43 -2.31 11.45
C GLU A 75 -9.05 -1.92 12.80
N ARG A 76 -8.24 -1.69 13.84
CA ARG A 76 -8.71 -1.17 15.13
C ARG A 76 -9.39 0.20 14.98
N TRP A 77 -8.84 1.08 14.14
CA TRP A 77 -9.48 2.37 13.85
C TRP A 77 -10.80 2.19 13.11
N ILE A 78 -10.90 1.28 12.15
CA ILE A 78 -12.14 0.98 11.43
C ILE A 78 -13.22 0.51 12.41
N GLN A 79 -12.88 -0.39 13.33
CA GLN A 79 -13.83 -0.88 14.35
C GLN A 79 -14.35 0.27 15.23
N ARG A 80 -13.48 1.19 15.65
CA ARG A 80 -13.86 2.37 16.46
C ARG A 80 -14.67 3.38 15.65
N ALA A 81 -14.34 3.55 14.37
CA ALA A 81 -15.01 4.45 13.47
C ALA A 81 -16.50 4.10 13.27
N VAL A 82 -16.95 2.89 13.60
CA VAL A 82 -18.37 2.52 13.54
C VAL A 82 -19.21 3.27 14.57
N SER A 83 -18.65 3.55 15.76
CA SER A 83 -19.37 4.17 16.89
C SER A 83 -18.78 5.49 17.39
N ALA A 84 -17.68 5.96 16.81
CA ALA A 84 -17.01 7.22 17.16
C ALA A 84 -17.96 8.44 17.07
N ASP A 85 -17.90 9.39 17.99
CA ASP A 85 -18.67 10.64 17.87
C ASP A 85 -17.86 11.74 17.17
N ALA A 86 -16.53 11.59 17.12
CA ALA A 86 -15.59 12.44 16.40
C ALA A 86 -14.46 11.64 15.75
N ALA A 87 -13.77 12.22 14.76
CA ALA A 87 -12.68 11.53 14.06
C ALA A 87 -11.45 11.28 14.96
N GLU A 88 -11.32 12.01 16.05
CA GLU A 88 -10.28 11.87 17.06
C GLU A 88 -10.46 10.59 17.92
N ASP A 89 -11.70 10.09 18.05
CA ASP A 89 -12.03 8.89 18.83
C ASP A 89 -11.43 7.61 18.23
N LEU A 90 -10.88 7.68 17.02
CA LEU A 90 -10.12 6.58 16.45
C LEU A 90 -8.92 6.22 17.32
N PHE A 91 -8.34 7.19 18.02
CA PHE A 91 -7.07 7.04 18.73
C PHE A 91 -7.20 6.77 20.22
N THR A 92 -8.41 6.58 20.75
CA THR A 92 -8.68 6.36 22.19
C THR A 92 -8.64 4.92 22.64
#